data_AF-A0A7S0KSK4-F1
#
_entry.id   AF-A0A7S0KSK4-F1
#
_cell.length_a   1.000
_cell.length_b   1.000
_cell.length_c   1.000
_cell.angle_alpha   90.00
_cell.angle_beta   90.00
_cell.angle_gamma   90.00
#
_symmetry.space_group_name_H-M   'P 1'
#
loop_
_entity.id
_entity.type
_entity.pdbx_description
1 polymer ?
#
loop_
_entity_poly.entity_id
_entity_poly.type
_entity_poly.pdbx_seq_one_letter_code
_entity_poly.pdbx_strand_id
1 'polypeptide(L)'
;TPAPVREPPRTVGSDIGELAPDANGASPCDSDLDQAEMMAWGDKVFVSHHLSEKLSTSGDIGRCKGVLMNEFPLLAGGLSQLPGDVWWYNQHHRPNDAERQQFLSHEPTQKFKDRVERFRSWLTSRDEKVFVVFGHSTFFKQLTGGHRSLKNCEVHTYHL
;
A
#
# COMPACT_ATOMS: atom_id res chain seq x y z
N THR A 1 -5.68 9.57 34.77
CA THR A 1 -5.70 8.44 33.83
C THR A 1 -4.27 8.13 33.42
N PRO A 2 -3.71 6.95 33.73
CA PRO A 2 -2.35 6.65 33.31
C PRO A 2 -2.29 6.47 31.79
N ALA A 3 -1.19 6.91 31.19
CA ALA A 3 -0.94 6.84 29.74
C ALA A 3 -0.80 5.38 29.27
N PRO A 4 -1.22 5.05 28.03
CA PRO A 4 -1.10 3.71 27.50
C PRO A 4 0.39 3.35 27.29
N VAL A 5 0.77 2.19 27.81
CA VAL A 5 2.08 1.58 27.59
C VAL A 5 2.22 1.25 26.11
N ARG A 6 3.27 1.77 25.47
CA ARG A 6 3.62 1.40 24.09
C ARG A 6 4.03 -0.08 24.07
N GLU A 7 3.23 -0.92 23.41
CA GLU A 7 3.65 -2.28 23.07
C GLU A 7 4.82 -2.21 22.06
N PRO A 8 5.82 -3.11 22.17
CA PRO A 8 6.90 -3.19 21.21
C PRO A 8 6.36 -3.61 19.83
N PRO A 9 6.97 -3.14 18.73
CA PRO A 9 6.58 -3.55 17.38
C PRO A 9 6.75 -5.07 17.24
N ARG A 10 5.68 -5.77 16.88
CA ARG A 10 5.76 -7.19 16.51
C ARG A 10 6.52 -7.30 15.20
N THR A 11 7.69 -7.91 15.25
CA THR A 11 8.49 -8.28 14.08
C THR A 11 7.79 -9.41 13.32
N VAL A 12 7.47 -9.19 12.05
CA VAL A 12 6.78 -10.12 11.13
C VAL A 12 7.78 -11.16 10.56
N GLY A 13 8.84 -11.48 11.30
CA GLY A 13 10.02 -12.14 10.75
C GLY A 13 9.97 -13.68 10.70
N SER A 14 9.12 -14.34 11.50
CA SER A 14 9.22 -15.79 11.69
C SER A 14 8.29 -16.63 10.83
N ASP A 15 7.21 -16.05 10.28
CA ASP A 15 6.14 -16.81 9.63
C ASP A 15 6.16 -16.69 8.09
N ILE A 16 7.05 -15.86 7.54
CA ILE A 16 7.27 -15.75 6.10
C ILE A 16 8.26 -16.85 5.71
N GLY A 17 7.76 -18.08 5.67
CA GLY A 17 8.46 -19.20 5.04
C GLY A 17 8.86 -18.81 3.62
N GLU A 18 10.12 -19.08 3.30
CA GLU A 18 10.78 -19.08 1.98
C GLU A 18 9.88 -18.58 0.85
N LEU A 19 9.82 -17.25 0.68
CA LEU A 19 9.21 -16.66 -0.51
C LEU A 19 9.96 -17.21 -1.71
N ALA A 20 9.20 -17.74 -2.68
CA ALA A 20 9.74 -18.27 -3.93
C ALA A 20 10.79 -17.32 -4.53
N PRO A 21 11.81 -17.85 -5.24
CA PRO A 21 12.93 -17.05 -5.77
C PRO A 21 12.53 -15.87 -6.68
N ASP A 22 11.26 -15.79 -7.10
CA ASP A 22 10.69 -14.76 -7.97
C ASP A 22 9.82 -13.72 -7.25
N ALA A 23 9.74 -13.75 -5.90
CA ALA A 23 8.91 -12.82 -5.14
C ALA A 23 9.53 -11.42 -5.06
N ASN A 24 9.13 -10.53 -5.98
CA ASN A 24 9.44 -9.10 -5.88
C ASN A 24 8.60 -8.47 -4.76
N GLY A 25 9.23 -7.98 -3.67
CA GLY A 25 8.58 -7.08 -2.71
C GLY A 25 8.82 -7.30 -1.21
N ALA A 26 9.61 -8.28 -0.75
CA ALA A 26 9.89 -8.42 0.68
C ALA A 26 11.02 -7.49 1.16
N SER A 27 10.77 -6.73 2.24
CA SER A 27 11.76 -5.87 2.90
C SER A 27 12.92 -6.73 3.42
N PRO A 28 14.19 -6.42 3.08
CA PRO A 28 15.34 -7.12 3.63
C PRO A 28 15.58 -6.62 5.06
N CYS A 29 15.06 -7.33 6.07
CA CYS A 29 15.21 -6.89 7.47
C CYS A 29 16.53 -7.36 8.12
N ASP A 30 17.28 -8.28 7.51
CA ASP A 30 18.48 -8.89 8.13
C ASP A 30 19.62 -9.20 7.14
N SER A 31 19.64 -8.59 5.94
CA SER A 31 20.67 -8.85 4.92
C SER A 31 21.67 -7.71 4.82
N ASP A 32 22.96 -8.07 4.73
CA ASP A 32 24.13 -7.20 4.44
C ASP A 32 24.09 -6.57 3.03
N LEU A 33 22.92 -6.14 2.56
CA LEU A 33 22.79 -5.48 1.28
C LEU A 33 23.45 -4.11 1.37
N ASP A 34 24.34 -3.82 0.44
CA ASP A 34 24.88 -2.47 0.34
C ASP A 34 23.81 -1.48 -0.15
N GLN A 35 24.12 -0.19 -0.06
CA GLN A 35 23.19 0.86 -0.45
C GLN A 35 22.75 0.76 -1.92
N ALA A 36 23.62 0.28 -2.82
CA ALA A 36 23.28 0.12 -4.23
C ALA A 36 22.33 -1.06 -4.44
N GLU A 37 22.54 -2.18 -3.72
CA GLU A 37 21.64 -3.33 -3.77
C GLU A 37 20.25 -3.01 -3.21
N MET A 38 20.18 -2.23 -2.11
CA MET A 38 18.90 -1.77 -1.56
C MET A 38 18.15 -0.86 -2.54
N MET A 39 18.85 0.04 -3.22
CA MET A 39 18.24 0.89 -4.25
C MET A 39 17.75 0.07 -5.45
N ALA A 40 18.55 -0.89 -5.91
CA ALA A 40 18.16 -1.79 -7.00
C ALA A 40 16.96 -2.68 -6.64
N TRP A 41 16.82 -3.06 -5.37
CA TRP A 41 15.61 -3.72 -4.88
C TRP A 41 14.41 -2.78 -4.92
N GLY A 42 14.58 -1.54 -4.45
CA GLY A 42 13.54 -0.51 -4.46
C GLY A 42 12.98 -0.23 -5.85
N ASP A 43 13.83 -0.23 -6.88
CA ASP A 43 13.45 -0.09 -8.29
C ASP A 43 12.57 -1.25 -8.81
N LYS A 44 12.58 -2.42 -8.15
CA LYS A 44 11.71 -3.56 -8.46
C LYS A 44 10.36 -3.47 -7.75
N VAL A 45 10.17 -2.54 -6.82
CA VAL A 45 8.91 -2.37 -6.09
C VAL A 45 7.93 -1.53 -6.89
N PHE A 46 6.76 -2.10 -7.19
CA PHE A 46 5.68 -1.38 -7.84
C PHE A 46 4.83 -0.63 -6.82
N VAL A 47 4.74 0.69 -6.98
CA VAL A 47 3.82 1.54 -6.23
C VAL A 47 2.62 1.87 -7.12
N SER A 48 1.40 1.59 -6.64
CA SER A 48 0.18 1.87 -7.40
C SER A 48 -0.86 2.51 -6.49
N HIS A 49 -1.41 3.66 -6.88
CA HIS A 49 -2.45 4.32 -6.10
C HIS A 49 -3.76 3.52 -6.04
N HIS A 50 -3.97 2.58 -6.98
CA HIS A 50 -5.18 1.76 -7.00
C HIS A 50 -5.33 0.85 -5.77
N LEU A 51 -4.23 0.56 -5.05
CA LEU A 51 -4.22 -0.29 -3.84
C LEU A 51 -4.52 0.47 -2.53
N SER A 52 -4.71 1.79 -2.58
CA SER A 52 -4.94 2.60 -1.38
C SER A 52 -6.19 2.15 -0.60
N GLU A 53 -6.28 2.44 0.70
CA GLU A 53 -7.51 2.16 1.44
C GLU A 53 -8.71 2.93 0.85
N LYS A 54 -9.92 2.40 1.02
CA LYS A 54 -11.13 3.14 0.68
C LYS A 54 -11.21 4.42 1.51
N LEU A 55 -11.17 5.58 0.87
CA LEU A 55 -11.17 6.86 1.56
C LEU A 55 -12.51 7.11 2.28
N SER A 56 -12.53 6.78 3.57
CA SER A 56 -13.73 6.75 4.42
C SER A 56 -13.56 7.60 5.67
N THR A 57 -12.32 7.87 6.05
CA THR A 57 -11.90 8.67 7.21
C THR A 57 -10.72 9.56 6.83
N SER A 58 -10.38 10.54 7.68
CA SER A 58 -9.20 11.39 7.49
C SER A 58 -7.88 10.62 7.51
N GLY A 59 -7.85 9.44 8.15
CA GLY A 59 -6.67 8.57 8.17
C GLY A 59 -6.37 7.88 6.84
N ASP A 60 -7.32 7.90 5.90
CA ASP A 60 -7.15 7.32 4.57
C ASP A 60 -6.59 8.34 3.55
N ILE A 61 -6.41 9.60 3.97
CA ILE A 61 -5.83 10.64 3.14
C ILE A 61 -4.33 10.39 3.01
N GLY A 62 -3.83 10.32 1.77
CA GLY A 62 -2.42 10.16 1.49
C GLY A 62 -1.59 11.41 1.82
N ARG A 63 -0.27 11.27 1.75
CA ARG A 63 0.69 12.38 1.80
C ARG A 63 1.16 12.72 0.40
N CYS A 64 1.55 13.98 0.19
CA CYS A 64 2.07 14.45 -1.09
C CYS A 64 3.21 13.56 -1.59
N LYS A 65 3.20 13.25 -2.89
CA LYS A 65 4.20 12.40 -3.55
C LYS A 65 5.63 12.85 -3.26
N GLY A 66 5.93 14.13 -3.43
CA GLY A 66 7.28 14.67 -3.17
C GLY A 66 7.75 14.48 -1.72
N VAL A 67 6.83 14.57 -0.75
CA VAL A 67 7.15 14.33 0.67
C VAL A 67 7.50 12.86 0.88
N LEU A 68 6.72 11.95 0.31
CA LEU A 68 6.98 10.50 0.40
C LEU A 68 8.30 10.11 -0.27
N MET A 69 8.63 10.69 -1.43
CA MET A 69 9.89 10.41 -2.13
C MET A 69 11.11 10.85 -1.33
N ASN A 70 11.01 11.96 -0.59
CA ASN A 70 12.09 12.43 0.27
C ASN A 70 12.25 11.58 1.53
N GLU A 71 11.15 11.08 2.09
CA GLU A 71 11.17 10.25 3.29
C GLU A 71 11.54 8.79 3.02
N PHE A 72 11.16 8.27 1.86
CA PHE A 72 11.39 6.89 1.44
C PHE A 72 12.18 6.85 0.12
N PRO A 73 13.47 7.23 0.11
CA PRO A 73 14.27 7.33 -1.10
C PRO A 73 14.38 5.99 -1.86
N LEU A 74 14.37 4.86 -1.14
CA LEU A 74 14.34 3.52 -1.74
C LEU A 74 13.12 3.29 -2.65
N LEU A 75 12.00 3.95 -2.37
CA LEU A 75 10.77 3.82 -3.16
C LEU A 75 10.56 4.98 -4.14
N ALA A 76 11.52 5.90 -4.26
CA ALA A 76 11.35 7.12 -5.06
C ALA A 76 11.03 6.81 -6.53
N GLY A 77 11.66 5.77 -7.10
CA GLY A 77 11.37 5.31 -8.46
C GLY A 77 9.90 4.95 -8.65
N GLY A 78 9.36 4.06 -7.82
CA GLY A 78 7.94 3.68 -7.85
C GLY A 78 7.00 4.83 -7.51
N LEU A 79 7.31 5.61 -6.47
CA LEU A 79 6.52 6.77 -6.05
C LEU A 79 6.39 7.80 -7.16
N SER A 80 7.45 8.03 -7.95
CA SER A 80 7.44 9.00 -9.05
C SER A 80 6.33 8.75 -10.09
N GLN A 81 5.90 7.49 -10.24
CA GLN A 81 4.88 7.03 -11.19
C GLN A 81 3.44 7.34 -10.75
N LEU A 82 3.24 7.85 -9.53
CA LEU A 82 1.92 8.28 -9.06
C LEU A 82 1.40 9.45 -9.93
N PRO A 83 0.08 9.50 -10.20
CA PRO A 83 -0.53 10.39 -11.19
C PRO A 83 -0.41 11.90 -10.87
N GLY A 84 -0.03 12.25 -9.65
CA GLY A 84 0.20 13.61 -9.19
C GLY A 84 0.58 13.65 -7.72
N ASP A 85 0.71 14.84 -7.15
CA ASP A 85 0.96 15.01 -5.71
C ASP A 85 -0.22 14.53 -4.87
N VAL A 86 -1.44 14.72 -5.38
CA VAL A 86 -2.67 14.12 -4.84
C VAL A 86 -2.98 12.85 -5.63
N TRP A 87 -2.74 11.71 -5.01
CA TRP A 87 -2.92 10.38 -5.63
C TRP A 87 -4.06 9.57 -4.99
N TRP A 88 -4.70 10.09 -3.95
CA TRP A 88 -5.91 9.54 -3.34
C TRP A 88 -7.17 10.14 -3.97
N TYR A 89 -8.34 9.59 -3.62
CA TYR A 89 -9.61 10.14 -4.05
C TYR A 89 -9.80 11.57 -3.53
N ASN A 90 -9.98 12.53 -4.44
CA ASN A 90 -10.17 13.93 -4.09
C ASN A 90 -11.18 14.61 -5.03
N GLN A 91 -12.06 15.45 -4.47
CA GLN A 91 -13.00 16.25 -5.25
C GLN A 91 -12.60 17.73 -5.21
N HIS A 92 -12.56 18.38 -6.38
CA HIS A 92 -12.13 19.77 -6.50
C HIS A 92 -12.92 20.73 -5.58
N HIS A 93 -14.24 20.55 -5.48
CA HIS A 93 -15.10 21.40 -4.64
C HIS A 93 -15.24 20.92 -3.19
N ARG A 94 -14.69 19.74 -2.86
CA ARG A 94 -14.74 19.14 -1.52
C ARG A 94 -13.41 18.43 -1.23
N PRO A 95 -12.32 19.19 -1.12
CA PRO A 95 -10.99 18.61 -1.04
C PRO A 95 -10.72 17.88 0.27
N ASN A 96 -9.90 16.85 0.20
CA ASN A 96 -9.32 16.13 1.33
C ASN A 96 -7.83 16.45 1.39
N ASP A 97 -7.36 16.87 2.57
CA ASP A 97 -5.99 17.31 2.82
C ASP A 97 -5.59 16.97 4.26
N ALA A 98 -4.59 16.10 4.40
CA ALA A 98 -4.11 15.65 5.71
C ALA A 98 -3.37 16.77 6.47
N GLU A 99 -2.61 17.63 5.78
CA GLU A 99 -1.83 18.70 6.41
C GLU A 99 -2.75 19.79 6.96
N ARG A 100 -3.80 20.11 6.21
CA ARG A 100 -4.83 21.08 6.61
C ARG A 100 -5.92 20.47 7.49
N GLN A 101 -5.84 19.19 7.80
CA GLN A 101 -6.84 18.45 8.58
C GLN A 101 -8.26 18.57 7.98
N GLN A 102 -8.36 18.53 6.65
CA GLN A 102 -9.61 18.63 5.90
C GLN A 102 -10.03 17.27 5.37
N PHE A 103 -11.26 16.86 5.69
CA PHE A 103 -11.89 15.68 5.15
C PHE A 103 -13.32 16.04 4.75
N LEU A 104 -13.50 16.36 3.47
CA LEU A 104 -14.74 16.96 2.94
C LEU A 104 -15.47 16.05 1.95
N SER A 105 -14.83 14.97 1.49
CA SER A 105 -15.47 13.99 0.61
C SER A 105 -15.02 12.56 0.89
N HIS A 106 -15.99 11.65 0.91
CA HIS A 106 -15.73 10.21 0.93
C HIS A 106 -15.56 9.68 -0.49
N GLU A 107 -14.79 8.61 -0.66
CA GLU A 107 -14.71 7.89 -1.92
C GLU A 107 -16.04 7.16 -2.21
N PRO A 108 -16.72 7.46 -3.35
CA PRO A 108 -17.92 6.76 -3.74
C PRO A 108 -17.63 5.28 -3.96
N THR A 109 -18.52 4.42 -3.48
CA THR A 109 -18.35 2.96 -3.59
C THR A 109 -18.07 2.49 -5.01
N GLN A 110 -18.69 3.09 -6.03
CA GLN A 110 -18.42 2.72 -7.41
C GLN A 110 -17.00 3.08 -7.85
N LYS A 111 -16.51 4.29 -7.50
CA LYS A 111 -15.14 4.71 -7.81
C LYS A 111 -14.11 3.81 -7.14
N PHE A 112 -14.36 3.43 -5.89
CA PHE A 112 -13.56 2.44 -5.17
C PHE A 112 -13.52 1.10 -5.92
N LYS A 113 -14.69 0.54 -6.26
CA LYS A 113 -14.77 -0.72 -7.01
C LYS A 113 -14.05 -0.65 -8.35
N ASP A 114 -14.23 0.45 -9.10
CA ASP A 114 -13.59 0.64 -10.41
C ASP A 114 -12.06 0.62 -10.30
N ARG A 115 -11.47 1.25 -9.27
CA ARG A 115 -10.00 1.22 -9.08
C ARG A 115 -9.49 -0.14 -8.61
N VAL A 116 -10.24 -0.84 -7.75
CA VAL A 116 -9.86 -2.19 -7.33
C VAL A 116 -9.89 -3.14 -8.53
N GLU A 117 -10.87 -3.02 -9.42
CA GLU A 117 -10.94 -3.82 -10.64
C GLU A 117 -9.80 -3.50 -11.61
N ARG A 118 -9.40 -2.24 -11.74
CA ARG A 118 -8.19 -1.87 -12.51
C ARG A 118 -6.94 -2.55 -11.97
N PHE A 119 -6.79 -2.62 -10.65
CA PHE A 119 -5.66 -3.31 -10.03
C PHE A 119 -5.74 -4.83 -10.23
N ARG A 120 -6.93 -5.43 -10.10
CA ARG A 120 -7.16 -6.84 -10.40
C ARG A 120 -6.77 -7.18 -11.84
N SER A 121 -7.27 -6.40 -12.79
CA SER A 121 -6.95 -6.54 -14.21
C SER A 121 -5.46 -6.38 -14.48
N TRP A 122 -4.80 -5.44 -13.78
CA TRP A 122 -3.35 -5.29 -13.87
C TRP A 122 -2.63 -6.56 -13.37
N LEU A 123 -2.97 -7.08 -12.20
CA LEU A 123 -2.37 -8.32 -11.67
C LEU A 123 -2.55 -9.51 -12.61
N THR A 124 -3.74 -9.70 -13.17
CA THR A 124 -4.04 -10.84 -14.05
C THR A 124 -3.46 -10.69 -15.46
N SER A 125 -3.10 -9.47 -15.86
CA SER A 125 -2.43 -9.21 -17.16
C SER A 125 -0.93 -9.52 -17.16
N ARG A 126 -0.35 -9.83 -16.00
CA ARG A 126 1.08 -10.02 -15.83
C ARG A 126 1.52 -11.46 -16.05
N ASP A 127 2.77 -11.60 -16.48
CA ASP A 127 3.38 -12.92 -16.65
C ASP A 127 3.75 -13.54 -15.29
N GLU A 128 4.09 -12.71 -14.29
CA GLU A 128 4.40 -13.17 -12.93
C GLU A 128 3.22 -13.91 -12.30
N LYS A 129 3.54 -14.94 -11.51
CA LYS A 129 2.53 -15.82 -10.88
C LYS A 129 2.35 -15.60 -9.39
N VAL A 130 3.32 -14.94 -8.76
CA VAL A 130 3.33 -14.69 -7.32
C VAL A 130 3.60 -13.22 -7.07
N PHE A 131 2.74 -12.59 -6.27
CA PHE A 131 2.85 -11.19 -5.88
C PHE A 131 2.81 -11.09 -4.37
N VAL A 132 3.69 -10.26 -3.81
CA VAL A 132 3.58 -9.81 -2.42
C VAL A 132 2.97 -8.41 -2.46
N VAL A 133 1.77 -8.26 -1.91
CA VAL A 133 1.02 -7.00 -1.94
C VAL A 133 0.82 -6.50 -0.52
N PHE A 134 1.26 -5.27 -0.26
CA PHE A 134 1.01 -4.57 1.00
C PHE A 134 -0.16 -3.62 0.80
N GLY A 135 -1.09 -3.58 1.75
CA GLY A 135 -2.29 -2.75 1.61
C GLY A 135 -3.20 -2.84 2.83
N HIS A 136 -4.44 -2.41 2.64
CA HIS A 136 -5.41 -2.28 3.73
C HIS A 136 -6.57 -3.27 3.61
N SER A 137 -7.22 -3.53 4.75
CA SER A 137 -8.21 -4.60 4.86
C SER A 137 -9.43 -4.39 3.96
N THR A 138 -9.93 -3.16 3.78
CA THR A 138 -11.12 -2.93 2.95
C THR A 138 -10.81 -3.11 1.47
N PHE A 139 -9.63 -2.65 1.04
CA PHE A 139 -9.08 -2.95 -0.28
C PHE A 139 -9.04 -4.46 -0.54
N PHE A 140 -8.38 -5.26 0.32
CA PHE A 140 -8.27 -6.71 0.10
C PHE A 140 -9.62 -7.42 0.11
N LYS A 141 -10.54 -6.98 0.99
CA LYS A 141 -11.91 -7.49 1.01
C LYS A 141 -12.62 -7.27 -0.33
N GLN A 142 -12.46 -6.10 -0.93
CA GLN A 142 -13.04 -5.79 -2.24
C GLN A 142 -12.34 -6.53 -3.39
N LEU A 143 -11.01 -6.66 -3.35
CA LEU A 143 -10.23 -7.35 -4.38
C LEU A 143 -10.56 -8.83 -4.49
N THR A 144 -10.79 -9.46 -3.33
CA THR A 144 -10.98 -10.92 -3.21
C THR A 144 -12.45 -11.33 -3.16
N GLY A 145 -13.38 -10.36 -3.14
CA GLY A 145 -14.81 -10.63 -2.93
C GLY A 145 -15.14 -11.20 -1.54
N GLY A 146 -14.19 -11.19 -0.61
CA GLY A 146 -14.32 -11.80 0.69
C GLY A 146 -15.28 -11.07 1.63
N HIS A 147 -15.65 -11.74 2.72
CA HIS A 147 -16.49 -11.15 3.78
C HIS A 147 -15.68 -10.76 5.02
N ARG A 148 -14.45 -11.26 5.12
CA ARG A 148 -13.54 -11.08 6.25
C ARG A 148 -12.62 -9.88 6.04
N SER A 149 -12.41 -9.11 7.10
CA SER A 149 -11.34 -8.11 7.16
C SER A 149 -10.07 -8.75 7.74
N LEU A 150 -8.92 -8.42 7.15
CA LEU A 150 -7.61 -8.81 7.68
C LEU A 150 -7.28 -8.00 8.95
N LYS A 151 -6.58 -8.63 9.90
CA LYS A 151 -6.01 -7.94 11.06
C LYS A 151 -4.76 -7.16 10.63
N ASN A 152 -4.34 -6.21 11.47
CA ASN A 152 -3.08 -5.48 11.25
C ASN A 152 -1.91 -6.46 11.17
N CYS A 153 -1.08 -6.29 10.13
CA CYS A 153 0.06 -7.15 9.82
C CYS A 153 -0.27 -8.62 9.58
N GLU A 154 -1.52 -8.97 9.29
CA GLU A 154 -1.89 -10.34 8.93
C GLU A 154 -1.40 -10.67 7.52
N VAL A 155 -0.75 -11.84 7.37
CA VAL A 155 -0.39 -12.42 6.08
C VAL A 155 -1.48 -13.40 5.64
N HIS A 156 -1.93 -13.28 4.40
CA HIS A 156 -2.91 -14.19 3.82
C HIS A 156 -2.65 -14.41 2.34
N THR A 157 -2.82 -15.64 1.87
CA THR A 157 -2.64 -16.03 0.48
C THR A 157 -3.97 -16.09 -0.23
N TYR A 158 -4.07 -15.44 -1.39
CA TYR A 158 -5.23 -15.48 -2.26
C TYR A 158 -4.85 -16.04 -3.62
N HIS A 159 -5.80 -16.73 -4.26
CA HIS A 159 -5.73 -17.12 -5.66
C HIS A 159 -6.76 -16.28 -6.42
N LEU A 160 -6.31 -15.46 -7.36
CA LEU A 160 -7.13 -14.50 -8.10
C LEU A 160 -7.64 -15.05 -9.43
#